data_AF-A0A4Q2UH77-F1
#
_entry.id   AF-A0A4Q2UH77-F1
#
_cell.length_a   1.000
_cell.length_b   1.000
_cell.length_c   1.000
_cell.angle_alpha   90.00
_cell.angle_beta   90.00
_cell.angle_gamma   90.00
#
_symmetry.space_group_name_H-M   'P 1'
#
loop_
_entity.id
_entity.type
_entity.pdbx_description
1 polymer ?
#
loop_
_entity_poly.entity_id
_entity_poly.type
_entity_poly.pdbx_seq_one_letter_code
_entity_poly.pdbx_strand_id
1 'polypeptide(L)'
;MIAYVGPALFALFVWWASTVAIIYLDNLPRPTFKWSMLGATVVFAVALYGLAASSRDTSTAGAYWAFTWGLLAWGWQEMSFYMGFVTGSRKQPCREDCGGFGHFVHAVQTSLYHELAIIGAAIAVVWLTSGGANQVGTWTFMVLWWMHQSAKLNVFFGVRNLNEEFLPEHLEFLKSFLRKRSMNLLFPVSVTVSTVITVLVAKAALADGATVAERAGYTFLTVLMALAILEHWMLVLPMPAGAIWSPGLKSRGEKKPFEVEIVVGFLGAGKTTFLQRKLKEADPALKTVVLVNDFGALGLDGALLEGRGADVVELSNGCICCSLRSDLAAQLKQVVAEMKPDRVLIEPSGVADVASLLRALHTPEIAPLIKTRRLYTVIDAGAFLADYVRMPDYFDVQTRLAPVFILNKTDLVSAGELAMVAETLRSQNPDALVVPARYGIPVEKTDLDRSAPVAAPEADGEDAIDRPKPREEVALGLESWSAPLLGDLDLDRLHAALAALAGGAHGQVMRVKGIATAGKGWVKFDLAGGRATVAAHVPQGDEAPRALAIGLGLDRAGIADAFLACTPGADRDAARVATAAALDRAFGSANGRSARAGLHPLGCGCTDHAPGMSCDGVPAIAAE
;
A
#
# COMPACT_ATOMS: atom_id res chain seq x y z
N MET A 1 -18.61 51.95 11.57
CA MET A 1 -17.44 51.06 11.72
C MET A 1 -17.76 49.84 12.59
N ILE A 2 -18.28 50.00 13.81
CA ILE A 2 -18.62 48.89 14.74
C ILE A 2 -19.63 47.89 14.13
N ALA A 3 -20.63 48.37 13.37
CA ALA A 3 -21.66 47.54 12.73
C ALA A 3 -21.15 46.52 11.69
N TYR A 4 -19.90 46.67 11.20
CA TYR A 4 -19.30 45.79 10.19
C TYR A 4 -18.11 45.01 10.77
N VAL A 5 -17.32 45.63 11.63
CA VAL A 5 -16.12 45.02 12.21
C VAL A 5 -16.50 43.84 13.11
N GLY A 6 -17.53 43.96 13.93
CA GLY A 6 -18.00 42.89 14.82
C GLY A 6 -18.38 41.62 14.05
N PRO A 7 -19.31 41.69 13.07
CA PRO A 7 -19.68 40.54 12.26
C PRO A 7 -18.50 39.96 11.47
N ALA A 8 -17.61 40.81 10.92
CA ALA A 8 -16.46 40.33 10.16
C ALA A 8 -15.48 39.52 11.03
N LEU A 9 -15.12 40.03 12.21
CA LEU A 9 -14.24 39.33 13.15
C LEU A 9 -14.88 38.04 13.67
N PHE A 10 -16.19 38.06 13.91
CA PHE A 10 -16.92 36.86 14.34
C PHE A 10 -16.94 35.78 13.23
N ALA A 11 -17.22 36.16 11.98
CA ALA A 11 -17.14 35.21 10.86
C ALA A 11 -15.75 34.60 10.71
N LEU A 12 -14.70 35.43 10.76
CA LEU A 12 -13.32 34.95 10.69
C LEU A 12 -13.00 33.97 11.83
N PHE A 13 -13.39 34.32 13.05
CA PHE A 13 -13.16 33.47 14.22
C PHE A 13 -13.90 32.13 14.12
N VAL A 14 -15.21 32.16 13.85
CA VAL A 14 -16.02 30.93 13.80
C VAL A 14 -15.56 30.03 12.67
N TRP A 15 -15.32 30.58 11.47
CA TRP A 15 -14.80 29.82 10.33
C TRP A 15 -13.42 29.20 10.64
N TRP A 16 -12.48 29.97 11.20
CA TRP A 16 -11.16 29.46 11.54
C TRP A 16 -11.25 28.37 12.63
N ALA A 17 -12.00 28.64 13.71
CA ALA A 17 -12.14 27.72 14.82
C ALA A 17 -12.83 26.41 14.40
N SER A 18 -13.86 26.48 13.54
CA SER A 18 -14.54 25.29 13.01
C SER A 18 -13.61 24.47 12.12
N THR A 19 -12.85 25.11 11.24
CA THR A 19 -11.93 24.39 10.34
C THR A 19 -10.83 23.70 11.13
N VAL A 20 -10.25 24.38 12.13
CA VAL A 20 -9.26 23.76 13.03
C VAL A 20 -9.87 22.59 13.81
N ALA A 21 -11.10 22.72 14.31
CA ALA A 21 -11.78 21.65 15.04
C ALA A 21 -12.04 20.42 14.16
N ILE A 22 -12.51 20.63 12.91
CA ILE A 22 -12.75 19.54 11.96
C ILE A 22 -11.45 18.82 11.63
N ILE A 23 -10.39 19.57 11.26
CA ILE A 23 -9.07 18.98 10.94
C ILE A 23 -8.51 18.23 12.16
N TYR A 24 -8.65 18.78 13.37
CA TYR A 24 -8.19 18.13 14.59
C TYR A 24 -8.90 16.78 14.81
N LEU A 25 -10.23 16.76 14.70
CA LEU A 25 -11.06 15.58 14.93
C LEU A 25 -10.84 14.50 13.85
N ASP A 26 -10.65 14.90 12.60
CA ASP A 26 -10.35 13.99 11.49
C ASP A 26 -8.95 13.35 11.61
N ASN A 27 -8.01 14.04 12.25
CA ASN A 27 -6.68 13.50 12.51
C ASN A 27 -6.58 12.65 13.79
N LEU A 28 -7.68 12.45 14.54
CA LEU A 28 -7.69 11.52 15.67
C LEU A 28 -7.67 10.05 15.20
N PRO A 29 -7.30 9.08 16.06
CA PRO A 29 -7.33 7.66 15.69
C PRO A 29 -8.72 7.21 15.23
N ARG A 30 -8.80 6.35 14.19
CA ARG A 30 -10.08 5.85 13.62
C ARG A 30 -11.12 5.35 14.65
N PRO A 31 -10.75 4.69 15.78
CA PRO A 31 -11.73 4.29 16.78
C PRO A 31 -12.53 5.45 17.40
N THR A 32 -12.00 6.68 17.35
CA THR A 32 -12.66 7.89 17.86
C THR A 32 -13.72 8.43 16.90
N PHE A 33 -13.64 8.13 15.60
CA PHE A 33 -14.50 8.73 14.58
C PHE A 33 -15.98 8.49 14.83
N LYS A 34 -16.37 7.31 15.34
CA LYS A 34 -17.77 7.04 15.71
C LYS A 34 -18.32 7.99 16.77
N TRP A 35 -17.48 8.39 17.73
CA TRP A 35 -17.85 9.31 18.80
C TRP A 35 -17.87 10.75 18.30
N SER A 36 -16.86 11.14 17.51
CA SER A 36 -16.82 12.44 16.86
C SER A 36 -18.04 12.65 15.94
N MET A 37 -18.39 11.63 15.16
CA MET A 37 -19.53 11.66 14.24
C MET A 37 -20.88 11.65 14.99
N LEU A 38 -21.00 10.91 16.10
CA LEU A 38 -22.17 10.97 16.97
C LEU A 38 -22.37 12.40 17.52
N GLY A 39 -21.30 12.99 18.06
CA GLY A 39 -21.32 14.37 18.54
C GLY A 39 -21.69 15.37 17.45
N ALA A 40 -21.06 15.26 16.27
CA ALA A 40 -21.38 16.09 15.11
C ALA A 40 -22.84 15.95 14.68
N THR A 41 -23.42 14.74 14.72
CA THR A 41 -24.82 14.49 14.34
C THR A 41 -25.80 15.12 15.34
N VAL A 42 -25.48 15.10 16.64
CA VAL A 42 -26.26 15.84 17.64
C VAL A 42 -26.19 17.34 17.37
N VAL A 43 -24.99 17.88 17.11
CA VAL A 43 -24.80 19.29 16.76
C VAL A 43 -25.56 19.66 15.49
N PHE A 44 -25.58 18.79 14.48
CA PHE A 44 -26.33 19.00 13.23
C PHE A 44 -27.83 19.10 13.48
N ALA A 45 -28.41 18.18 14.28
CA ALA A 45 -29.82 18.23 14.62
C ALA A 45 -30.18 19.51 15.39
N VAL A 46 -29.33 19.93 16.33
CA VAL A 46 -29.47 21.20 17.06
C VAL A 46 -29.34 22.40 16.10
N ALA A 47 -28.43 22.34 15.13
CA ALA A 47 -28.23 23.40 14.15
C ALA A 47 -29.44 23.56 13.22
N LEU A 48 -30.09 22.46 12.79
CA LEU A 48 -31.33 22.53 12.01
C LEU A 48 -32.48 23.19 12.81
N TYR A 49 -32.61 22.84 14.09
CA TYR A 49 -33.56 23.50 14.98
C TYR A 49 -33.22 24.99 15.17
N GLY A 50 -31.94 25.30 15.40
CA GLY A 50 -31.43 26.66 15.56
C GLY A 50 -31.64 27.52 14.31
N LEU A 51 -31.49 26.96 13.11
CA LEU A 51 -31.81 27.62 11.84
C LEU A 51 -33.30 27.96 11.75
N ALA A 52 -34.18 27.00 12.07
CA ALA A 52 -35.63 27.25 12.09
C ALA A 52 -36.00 28.36 13.08
N ALA A 53 -35.43 28.32 14.30
CA ALA A 53 -35.69 29.31 15.34
C ALA A 53 -35.16 30.71 14.98
N SER A 54 -33.90 30.81 14.52
CA SER A 54 -33.26 32.07 14.16
C SER A 54 -33.83 32.70 12.88
N SER A 55 -34.46 31.91 11.99
CA SER A 55 -35.10 32.44 10.78
C SER A 55 -36.23 33.45 11.07
N ARG A 56 -36.86 33.33 12.24
CA ARG A 56 -37.95 34.22 12.68
C ARG A 56 -37.44 35.41 13.50
N ASP A 57 -36.18 35.39 13.92
CA ASP A 57 -35.56 36.45 14.70
C ASP A 57 -34.84 37.44 13.77
N THR A 58 -35.41 38.64 13.65
CA THR A 58 -34.88 39.75 12.83
C THR A 58 -33.94 40.67 13.61
N SER A 59 -33.62 40.34 14.85
CA SER A 59 -32.65 41.07 15.64
C SER A 59 -31.22 40.84 15.14
N THR A 60 -30.29 41.70 15.55
CA THR A 60 -28.86 41.51 15.29
C THR A 60 -28.36 40.18 15.86
N ALA A 61 -28.85 39.76 17.04
CA ALA A 61 -28.48 38.47 17.63
C ALA A 61 -28.99 37.30 16.76
N GLY A 62 -30.20 37.43 16.21
CA GLY A 62 -30.76 36.48 15.24
C GLY A 62 -29.86 36.27 14.03
N ALA A 63 -29.24 37.33 13.49
CA ALA A 63 -28.29 37.21 12.38
C ALA A 63 -27.02 36.42 12.75
N TYR A 64 -26.46 36.63 13.95
CA TYR A 64 -25.30 35.87 14.45
C TYR A 64 -25.62 34.40 14.67
N TRP A 65 -26.79 34.10 15.26
CA TRP A 65 -27.24 32.73 15.45
C TRP A 65 -27.49 32.05 14.12
N ALA A 66 -28.19 32.69 13.19
CA ALA A 66 -28.48 32.13 11.87
C ALA A 66 -27.18 31.79 11.10
N PHE A 67 -26.20 32.70 11.09
CA PHE A 67 -24.87 32.44 10.52
C PHE A 67 -24.18 31.24 11.18
N THR A 68 -24.14 31.21 12.51
CA THR A 68 -23.47 30.14 13.27
C THR A 68 -24.11 28.78 13.01
N TRP A 69 -25.44 28.69 13.03
CA TRP A 69 -26.15 27.45 12.76
C TRP A 69 -26.00 26.99 11.30
N GLY A 70 -25.97 27.91 10.34
CA GLY A 70 -25.68 27.58 8.94
C GLY A 70 -24.29 26.96 8.77
N LEU A 71 -23.28 27.51 9.44
CA LEU A 71 -21.91 27.01 9.41
C LEU A 71 -21.75 25.67 10.16
N LEU A 72 -22.39 25.50 11.31
CA LEU A 72 -22.39 24.22 12.04
C LEU A 72 -23.12 23.11 11.25
N ALA A 73 -24.21 23.46 10.56
CA ALA A 73 -24.90 22.53 9.68
C ALA A 73 -24.01 22.07 8.51
N TRP A 74 -23.18 22.98 7.97
CA TRP A 74 -22.16 22.65 6.98
C TRP A 74 -21.04 21.78 7.54
N GLY A 75 -20.56 22.07 8.76
CA GLY A 75 -19.48 21.32 9.40
C GLY A 75 -19.77 19.82 9.52
N TRP A 76 -21.03 19.42 9.70
CA TRP A 76 -21.42 18.01 9.66
C TRP A 76 -21.18 17.36 8.29
N GLN A 77 -21.43 18.08 7.19
CA GLN A 77 -21.19 17.57 5.83
C GLN A 77 -19.69 17.25 5.67
N GLU A 78 -18.83 18.21 5.96
CA GLU A 78 -17.37 18.05 5.89
C GLU A 78 -16.88 16.88 6.76
N MET A 79 -17.29 16.83 8.03
CA MET A 79 -16.91 15.75 8.94
C MET A 79 -17.37 14.38 8.45
N SER A 80 -18.61 14.29 7.93
CA SER A 80 -19.16 13.02 7.43
C SER A 80 -18.38 12.46 6.24
N PHE A 81 -17.83 13.34 5.40
CA PHE A 81 -17.01 12.98 4.26
C PHE A 81 -15.61 12.58 4.69
N TYR A 82 -14.91 13.46 5.41
CA TYR A 82 -13.53 13.23 5.82
C TYR A 82 -13.38 11.99 6.72
N MET A 83 -14.33 11.72 7.62
CA MET A 83 -14.32 10.52 8.46
C MET A 83 -14.81 9.24 7.75
N GLY A 84 -15.20 9.33 6.47
CA GLY A 84 -15.55 8.17 5.65
C GLY A 84 -16.97 7.62 5.84
N PHE A 85 -17.85 8.29 6.59
CA PHE A 85 -19.22 7.84 6.86
C PHE A 85 -20.16 8.04 5.67
N VAL A 86 -20.15 9.24 5.08
CA VAL A 86 -20.99 9.61 3.94
C VAL A 86 -20.08 10.02 2.79
N THR A 87 -19.68 9.04 1.99
CA THR A 87 -18.75 9.22 0.86
C THR A 87 -19.42 8.87 -0.46
N GLY A 88 -19.11 7.72 -1.05
CA GLY A 88 -19.68 7.29 -2.31
C GLY A 88 -19.68 5.78 -2.47
N SER A 89 -20.22 5.31 -3.58
CA SER A 89 -20.30 3.88 -3.90
C SER A 89 -18.92 3.27 -4.21
N ARG A 90 -17.94 4.10 -4.59
CA ARG A 90 -16.59 3.66 -4.97
C ARG A 90 -15.55 4.07 -3.91
N LYS A 91 -14.85 3.07 -3.36
CA LYS A 91 -13.74 3.24 -2.39
C LYS A 91 -12.41 2.69 -2.92
N GLN A 92 -12.29 2.57 -4.24
CA GLN A 92 -11.14 1.99 -4.92
C GLN A 92 -10.50 3.02 -5.86
N PRO A 93 -9.17 3.02 -6.02
CA PRO A 93 -8.49 3.92 -6.93
C PRO A 93 -8.89 3.68 -8.40
N CYS A 94 -8.67 4.69 -9.23
CA CYS A 94 -8.78 4.60 -10.68
C CYS A 94 -7.70 3.65 -11.22
N ARG A 95 -8.07 2.69 -12.07
CA ARG A 95 -7.13 1.74 -12.73
C ARG A 95 -6.33 2.49 -13.83
N GLU A 96 -5.22 1.94 -14.30
CA GLU A 96 -4.31 2.63 -15.25
C GLU A 96 -4.96 3.00 -16.60
N ASP A 97 -6.09 2.38 -16.94
CA ASP A 97 -6.89 2.59 -18.16
C ASP A 97 -8.06 3.57 -18.00
N CYS A 98 -8.23 4.16 -16.81
CA CYS A 98 -9.36 5.02 -16.48
C CYS A 98 -9.11 6.45 -17.01
N GLY A 99 -9.63 6.71 -18.22
CA GLY A 99 -9.53 7.99 -18.92
C GLY A 99 -10.87 8.57 -19.34
N GLY A 100 -10.86 9.84 -19.78
CA GLY A 100 -12.01 10.51 -20.37
C GLY A 100 -13.24 10.57 -19.46
N PHE A 101 -14.42 10.24 -20.02
CA PHE A 101 -15.69 10.26 -19.28
C PHE A 101 -15.77 9.19 -18.19
N GLY A 102 -15.11 8.05 -18.37
CA GLY A 102 -15.05 7.00 -17.35
C GLY A 102 -14.37 7.46 -16.07
N HIS A 103 -13.29 8.25 -16.20
CA HIS A 103 -12.63 8.91 -15.06
C HIS A 103 -13.58 9.85 -14.30
N PHE A 104 -14.34 10.66 -15.04
CA PHE A 104 -15.32 11.58 -14.45
C PHE A 104 -16.42 10.84 -13.69
N VAL A 105 -17.02 9.81 -14.30
CA VAL A 105 -18.06 9.01 -13.65
C VAL A 105 -17.52 8.34 -12.38
N HIS A 106 -16.33 7.73 -12.45
CA HIS A 106 -15.71 7.12 -11.28
C HIS A 106 -15.40 8.14 -10.18
N ALA A 107 -14.94 9.35 -10.52
CA ALA A 107 -14.71 10.42 -9.55
C ALA A 107 -16.01 10.91 -8.90
N VAL A 108 -17.12 10.99 -9.65
CA VAL A 108 -18.44 11.29 -9.08
C VAL A 108 -18.87 10.17 -8.12
N GLN A 109 -18.66 8.90 -8.49
CA GLN A 109 -19.01 7.76 -7.66
C GLN A 109 -18.27 7.72 -6.30
N THR A 110 -17.09 8.34 -6.16
CA THR A 110 -16.39 8.38 -4.86
C THR A 110 -17.03 9.30 -3.84
N SER A 111 -17.90 10.22 -4.28
CA SER A 111 -18.52 11.25 -3.43
C SER A 111 -20.04 11.38 -3.63
N LEU A 112 -20.65 10.46 -4.38
CA LEU A 112 -22.07 10.54 -4.75
C LEU A 112 -23.02 10.65 -3.54
N TYR A 113 -22.82 9.84 -2.51
CA TYR A 113 -23.70 9.85 -1.33
C TYR A 113 -23.53 11.14 -0.52
N HIS A 114 -22.31 11.67 -0.48
CA HIS A 114 -22.03 12.97 0.12
C HIS A 114 -22.77 14.11 -0.60
N GLU A 115 -22.74 14.12 -1.94
CA GLU A 115 -23.48 15.13 -2.71
C GLU A 115 -25.00 15.04 -2.48
N LEU A 116 -25.54 13.81 -2.43
CA LEU A 116 -26.97 13.61 -2.11
C LEU A 116 -27.30 14.08 -0.68
N ALA A 117 -26.40 13.88 0.28
CA ALA A 117 -26.58 14.35 1.65
C ALA A 117 -26.56 15.89 1.74
N ILE A 118 -25.65 16.56 1.01
CA ILE A 118 -25.62 18.02 0.91
C ILE A 118 -26.92 18.55 0.31
N ILE A 119 -27.40 17.95 -0.79
CA ILE A 119 -28.66 18.36 -1.43
C ILE A 119 -29.85 18.17 -0.46
N GLY A 120 -29.91 17.02 0.23
CA GLY A 120 -30.94 16.76 1.25
C GLY A 120 -30.91 17.79 2.38
N ALA A 121 -29.71 18.14 2.87
CA ALA A 121 -29.54 19.17 3.88
C ALA A 121 -29.91 20.57 3.36
N ALA A 122 -29.56 20.93 2.12
CA ALA A 122 -29.95 22.19 1.50
C ALA A 122 -31.48 22.33 1.43
N ILE A 123 -32.17 21.27 0.98
CA ILE A 123 -33.64 21.22 0.94
C ILE A 123 -34.22 21.39 2.34
N ALA A 124 -33.67 20.70 3.34
CA ALA A 124 -34.13 20.81 4.72
C ALA A 124 -33.92 22.23 5.28
N VAL A 125 -32.76 22.85 5.05
CA VAL A 125 -32.48 24.23 5.49
C VAL A 125 -33.44 25.21 4.83
N VAL A 126 -33.62 25.14 3.51
CA VAL A 126 -34.55 26.03 2.79
C VAL A 126 -35.98 25.84 3.29
N TRP A 127 -36.42 24.60 3.47
CA TRP A 127 -37.77 24.31 3.95
C TRP A 127 -38.01 24.79 5.38
N LEU A 128 -37.06 24.59 6.29
CA LEU A 128 -37.16 25.02 7.68
C LEU A 128 -37.14 26.56 7.85
N THR A 129 -36.53 27.27 6.90
CA THR A 129 -36.32 28.73 6.98
C THR A 129 -37.23 29.53 6.04
N SER A 130 -37.98 28.88 5.14
CA SER A 130 -38.75 29.56 4.08
C SER A 130 -39.80 30.55 4.61
N GLY A 131 -40.32 30.33 5.82
CA GLY A 131 -41.30 31.21 6.47
C GLY A 131 -40.70 32.34 7.31
N GLY A 132 -39.37 32.43 7.41
CA GLY A 132 -38.66 33.41 8.24
C GLY A 132 -38.21 34.63 7.46
N ALA A 133 -38.22 35.81 8.10
CA ALA A 133 -37.69 37.05 7.50
C ALA A 133 -36.15 37.10 7.51
N ASN A 134 -35.49 36.36 8.42
CA ASN A 134 -34.04 36.27 8.49
C ASN A 134 -33.53 35.07 7.67
N GLN A 135 -32.89 35.36 6.54
CA GLN A 135 -32.36 34.35 5.61
C GLN A 135 -30.83 34.17 5.69
N VAL A 136 -30.17 34.75 6.71
CA VAL A 136 -28.70 34.70 6.82
C VAL A 136 -28.19 33.27 6.89
N GLY A 137 -28.84 32.39 7.66
CA GLY A 137 -28.43 30.99 7.82
C GLY A 137 -28.58 30.19 6.53
N THR A 138 -29.68 30.39 5.80
CA THR A 138 -29.92 29.79 4.49
C THR A 138 -28.83 30.17 3.50
N TRP A 139 -28.56 31.46 3.36
CA TRP A 139 -27.53 31.94 2.43
C TRP A 139 -26.11 31.55 2.86
N THR A 140 -25.85 31.42 4.17
CA THR A 140 -24.57 30.89 4.67
C THR A 140 -24.35 29.47 4.16
N PHE A 141 -25.36 28.60 4.30
CA PHE A 141 -25.29 27.23 3.80
C PHE A 141 -25.14 27.18 2.28
N MET A 142 -25.91 27.99 1.54
CA MET A 142 -25.88 28.01 0.08
C MET A 142 -24.54 28.53 -0.48
N VAL A 143 -23.93 29.52 0.17
CA VAL A 143 -22.59 30.02 -0.19
C VAL A 143 -21.54 28.92 -0.02
N LEU A 144 -21.56 28.22 1.12
CA LEU A 144 -20.65 27.09 1.38
C LEU A 144 -20.84 25.99 0.34
N TRP A 145 -22.09 25.61 0.05
CA TRP A 145 -22.40 24.62 -0.97
C TRP A 145 -21.87 25.02 -2.34
N TRP A 146 -22.20 26.23 -2.81
CA TRP A 146 -21.75 26.73 -4.11
C TRP A 146 -20.23 26.73 -4.22
N MET A 147 -19.54 27.27 -3.21
CA MET A 147 -18.09 27.38 -3.22
C MET A 147 -17.40 26.03 -3.10
N HIS A 148 -17.98 25.08 -2.36
CA HIS A 148 -17.49 23.71 -2.29
C HIS A 148 -17.57 23.02 -3.66
N GLN A 149 -18.69 23.16 -4.39
CA GLN A 149 -18.79 22.62 -5.76
C GLN A 149 -17.78 23.26 -6.70
N SER A 150 -17.57 24.57 -6.58
CA SER A 150 -16.56 25.27 -7.37
C SER A 150 -15.15 24.78 -7.10
N ALA A 151 -14.77 24.61 -5.83
CA ALA A 151 -13.46 24.10 -5.44
C ALA A 151 -13.26 22.67 -5.94
N LYS A 152 -14.26 21.80 -5.74
CA LYS A 152 -14.22 20.39 -6.17
C LYS A 152 -14.03 20.26 -7.68
N LEU A 153 -14.76 21.03 -8.48
CA LEU A 153 -14.61 21.03 -9.94
C LEU A 153 -13.23 21.57 -10.37
N ASN A 154 -12.75 22.63 -9.73
CA ASN A 154 -11.41 23.15 -9.99
C ASN A 154 -10.33 22.11 -9.70
N VAL A 155 -10.40 21.43 -8.55
CA VAL A 155 -9.49 20.36 -8.15
C VAL A 155 -9.56 19.17 -9.13
N PHE A 156 -10.75 18.81 -9.59
CA PHE A 156 -10.95 17.74 -10.58
C PHE A 156 -10.35 18.07 -11.95
N PHE A 157 -10.60 19.27 -12.50
CA PHE A 157 -10.03 19.69 -13.79
C PHE A 157 -8.53 19.99 -13.71
N GLY A 158 -8.09 20.32 -12.50
CA GLY A 158 -6.72 20.36 -12.08
C GLY A 158 -6.24 21.73 -11.65
N VAL A 159 -5.48 21.73 -10.57
CA VAL A 159 -4.88 22.91 -9.92
C VAL A 159 -3.49 22.56 -9.41
N ARG A 160 -2.73 23.59 -8.99
CA ARG A 160 -1.32 23.44 -8.62
C ARG A 160 -1.18 22.76 -7.25
N ASN A 161 -2.01 23.17 -6.30
CA ASN A 161 -2.04 22.66 -4.94
C ASN A 161 -3.32 21.86 -4.72
N LEU A 162 -3.19 20.55 -4.63
CA LEU A 162 -4.30 19.63 -4.38
C LEU A 162 -4.59 19.46 -2.87
N ASN A 163 -3.77 20.09 -2.02
CA ASN A 163 -3.86 20.03 -0.56
C ASN A 163 -4.00 18.59 -0.02
N GLU A 164 -3.30 17.65 -0.66
CA GLU A 164 -3.30 16.21 -0.35
C GLU A 164 -2.89 15.89 1.08
N GLU A 165 -2.23 16.84 1.76
CA GLU A 165 -1.85 16.76 3.16
C GLU A 165 -3.05 16.71 4.14
N PHE A 166 -4.21 17.26 3.76
CA PHE A 166 -5.43 17.19 4.58
C PHE A 166 -6.24 15.92 4.35
N LEU A 167 -5.95 15.15 3.29
CA LEU A 167 -6.68 13.90 3.06
C LEU A 167 -6.28 12.87 4.13
N PRO A 168 -7.24 12.29 4.86
CA PRO A 168 -6.95 11.22 5.81
C PRO A 168 -6.58 9.94 5.07
N GLU A 169 -5.81 9.06 5.74
CA GLU A 169 -5.20 7.87 5.12
C GLU A 169 -6.22 6.94 4.43
N HIS A 170 -7.44 6.85 4.97
CA HIS A 170 -8.50 6.01 4.39
C HIS A 170 -9.14 6.56 3.11
N LEU A 171 -8.89 7.84 2.79
CA LEU A 171 -9.36 8.51 1.58
C LEU A 171 -8.23 8.75 0.56
N GLU A 172 -7.04 8.20 0.77
CA GLU A 172 -5.91 8.39 -0.15
C GLU A 172 -6.18 7.90 -1.58
N PHE A 173 -7.09 6.93 -1.75
CA PHE A 173 -7.52 6.48 -3.08
C PHE A 173 -8.09 7.63 -3.94
N LEU A 174 -8.60 8.70 -3.31
CA LEU A 174 -9.09 9.90 -4.02
C LEU A 174 -7.98 10.60 -4.80
N LYS A 175 -6.71 10.50 -4.38
CA LYS A 175 -5.56 11.10 -5.08
C LYS A 175 -5.48 10.65 -6.53
N SER A 176 -5.88 9.40 -6.82
CA SER A 176 -5.93 8.85 -8.18
C SER A 176 -6.94 9.55 -9.10
N PHE A 177 -7.91 10.28 -8.55
CA PHE A 177 -8.91 11.03 -9.30
C PHE A 177 -8.56 12.51 -9.49
N LEU A 178 -7.56 13.01 -8.76
CA LEU A 178 -7.14 14.40 -8.79
C LEU A 178 -6.09 14.65 -9.87
N ARG A 179 -6.11 15.84 -10.48
CA ARG A 179 -5.17 16.19 -11.55
C ARG A 179 -4.31 17.38 -11.14
N LYS A 180 -2.99 17.21 -11.14
CA LYS A 180 -2.06 18.32 -10.90
C LYS A 180 -1.81 19.10 -12.20
N ARG A 181 -2.16 20.38 -12.23
CA ARG A 181 -1.95 21.31 -13.36
C ARG A 181 -1.61 22.70 -12.86
N SER A 182 -1.03 23.57 -13.67
CA SER A 182 -0.80 24.96 -13.25
C SER A 182 -2.11 25.69 -12.95
N MET A 183 -3.10 25.56 -13.85
CA MET A 183 -4.43 26.14 -13.74
C MET A 183 -5.39 25.50 -14.75
N ASN A 184 -6.70 25.63 -14.54
CA ASN A 184 -7.74 25.25 -15.49
C ASN A 184 -8.60 26.49 -15.87
N LEU A 185 -9.40 26.39 -16.94
CA LEU A 185 -10.23 27.52 -17.43
C LEU A 185 -11.44 27.86 -16.55
N LEU A 186 -11.90 26.93 -15.69
CA LEU A 186 -13.00 27.18 -14.76
C LEU A 186 -12.57 28.16 -13.65
N PHE A 187 -11.30 28.12 -13.24
CA PHE A 187 -10.77 28.97 -12.17
C PHE A 187 -11.02 30.48 -12.38
N PRO A 188 -10.59 31.13 -13.49
CA PRO A 188 -10.81 32.57 -13.68
C PRO A 188 -12.31 32.91 -13.75
N VAL A 189 -13.13 32.02 -14.32
CA VAL A 189 -14.58 32.22 -14.40
C VAL A 189 -15.21 32.16 -13.01
N SER A 190 -14.90 31.13 -12.22
CA SER A 190 -15.48 30.95 -10.89
C SER A 190 -15.06 32.07 -9.94
N VAL A 191 -13.78 32.46 -9.93
CA VAL A 191 -13.29 33.57 -9.12
C VAL A 191 -13.93 34.90 -9.53
N THR A 192 -14.08 35.16 -10.83
CA THR A 192 -14.70 36.40 -11.32
C THR A 192 -16.17 36.48 -10.90
N VAL A 193 -16.95 35.42 -11.12
CA VAL A 193 -18.37 35.37 -10.73
C VAL A 193 -18.52 35.54 -9.22
N SER A 194 -17.73 34.81 -8.43
CA SER A 194 -17.77 34.93 -6.96
C SER A 194 -17.34 36.33 -6.50
N THR A 195 -16.37 36.96 -7.14
CA THR A 195 -15.96 38.34 -6.82
C THR A 195 -17.08 39.34 -7.10
N VAL A 196 -17.77 39.23 -8.25
CA VAL A 196 -18.93 40.07 -8.57
C VAL A 196 -20.02 39.90 -7.53
N ILE A 197 -20.38 38.65 -7.19
CA ILE A 197 -21.38 38.36 -6.14
C ILE A 197 -20.96 38.97 -4.80
N THR A 198 -19.69 38.80 -4.41
CA THR A 198 -19.16 39.37 -3.16
C THR A 198 -19.33 40.89 -3.12
N VAL A 199 -19.02 41.59 -4.21
CA VAL A 199 -19.19 43.04 -4.31
C VAL A 199 -20.67 43.44 -4.24
N LEU A 200 -21.57 42.68 -4.85
CA LEU A 200 -23.02 42.95 -4.79
C LEU A 200 -23.56 42.78 -3.37
N VAL A 201 -23.16 41.72 -2.66
CA VAL A 201 -23.55 41.49 -1.26
C VAL A 201 -22.93 42.56 -0.34
N ALA A 202 -21.69 42.95 -0.57
CA ALA A 202 -21.04 44.03 0.17
C ALA A 202 -21.76 45.37 -0.05
N LYS A 203 -22.22 45.66 -1.28
CA LYS A 203 -23.05 46.84 -1.56
C LYS A 203 -24.39 46.78 -0.85
N ALA A 204 -25.02 45.61 -0.74
CA ALA A 204 -26.25 45.44 0.03
C ALA A 204 -26.02 45.74 1.54
N ALA A 205 -24.85 45.37 2.08
CA ALA A 205 -24.47 45.73 3.46
C ALA A 205 -24.30 47.24 3.65
N LEU A 206 -23.93 47.98 2.60
CA LEU A 206 -23.68 49.42 2.64
C LEU A 206 -24.89 50.26 2.22
N ALA A 207 -26.01 49.64 1.86
CA ALA A 207 -27.20 50.36 1.43
C ALA A 207 -27.81 51.18 2.59
N ASP A 208 -28.19 52.43 2.30
CA ASP A 208 -28.67 53.38 3.33
C ASP A 208 -29.92 52.87 4.08
N GLY A 209 -30.76 52.07 3.42
CA GLY A 209 -31.99 51.50 3.99
C GLY A 209 -31.81 50.21 4.80
N ALA A 210 -30.61 49.62 4.84
CA ALA A 210 -30.40 48.34 5.53
C ALA A 210 -30.43 48.51 7.05
N THR A 211 -31.21 47.66 7.73
CA THR A 211 -31.25 47.55 9.19
C THR A 211 -29.91 47.03 9.76
N VAL A 212 -29.67 47.23 11.06
CA VAL A 212 -28.42 46.77 11.70
C VAL A 212 -28.24 45.25 11.58
N ALA A 213 -29.33 44.49 11.67
CA ALA A 213 -29.32 43.03 11.51
C ALA A 213 -29.00 42.60 10.07
N GLU A 214 -29.59 43.26 9.06
CA GLU A 214 -29.28 43.00 7.65
C GLU A 214 -27.83 43.35 7.32
N ARG A 215 -27.31 44.48 7.82
CA ARG A 215 -25.90 44.85 7.66
C ARG A 215 -24.97 43.78 8.23
N ALA A 216 -25.28 43.23 9.40
CA ALA A 216 -24.53 42.12 9.99
C ALA A 216 -24.62 40.86 9.11
N GLY A 217 -25.83 40.49 8.67
CA GLY A 217 -26.07 39.37 7.76
C GLY A 217 -25.28 39.43 6.47
N TYR A 218 -25.37 40.55 5.74
CA TYR A 218 -24.61 40.75 4.50
C TYR A 218 -23.10 40.82 4.74
N THR A 219 -22.66 41.34 5.89
CA THR A 219 -21.24 41.32 6.26
C THR A 219 -20.72 39.89 6.45
N PHE A 220 -21.49 39.03 7.13
CA PHE A 220 -21.14 37.61 7.27
C PHE A 220 -20.97 36.92 5.91
N LEU A 221 -21.96 37.09 5.03
CA LEU A 221 -21.93 36.49 3.68
C LEU A 221 -20.77 37.05 2.84
N THR A 222 -20.48 38.35 2.95
CA THR A 222 -19.35 38.98 2.25
C THR A 222 -18.01 38.41 2.71
N VAL A 223 -17.80 38.30 4.03
CA VAL A 223 -16.55 37.75 4.58
C VAL A 223 -16.40 36.28 4.22
N LEU A 224 -17.47 35.49 4.31
CA LEU A 224 -17.45 34.08 3.94
C LEU A 224 -17.11 33.89 2.44
N MET A 225 -17.74 34.65 1.56
CA MET A 225 -17.40 34.65 0.13
C MET A 225 -15.96 35.08 -0.14
N ALA A 226 -15.47 36.11 0.55
CA ALA A 226 -14.08 36.56 0.41
C ALA A 226 -13.07 35.50 0.86
N LEU A 227 -13.34 34.80 1.96
CA LEU A 227 -12.54 33.66 2.41
C LEU A 227 -12.56 32.51 1.40
N ALA A 228 -13.73 32.19 0.84
CA ALA A 228 -13.83 31.15 -0.18
C ALA A 228 -13.07 31.53 -1.47
N ILE A 229 -13.07 32.80 -1.87
CA ILE A 229 -12.24 33.30 -2.98
C ILE A 229 -10.75 33.16 -2.64
N LEU A 230 -10.36 33.49 -1.40
CA LEU A 230 -8.98 33.34 -0.94
C LEU A 230 -8.53 31.87 -1.02
N GLU A 231 -9.37 30.92 -0.58
CA GLU A 231 -9.11 29.48 -0.71
C GLU A 231 -8.90 29.06 -2.16
N HIS A 232 -9.69 29.60 -3.10
CA HIS A 232 -9.50 29.31 -4.52
C HIS A 232 -8.13 29.80 -5.01
N TRP A 233 -7.71 30.99 -4.62
CA TRP A 233 -6.37 31.48 -4.93
C TRP A 233 -5.27 30.61 -4.32
N MET A 234 -5.49 30.04 -3.13
CA MET A 234 -4.56 29.08 -2.52
C MET A 234 -4.41 27.78 -3.33
N LEU A 235 -5.40 27.37 -4.14
CA LEU A 235 -5.27 26.22 -5.04
C LEU A 235 -4.27 26.46 -6.18
N VAL A 236 -4.06 27.73 -6.58
CA VAL A 236 -3.23 28.10 -7.74
C VAL A 236 -1.89 28.72 -7.34
N LEU A 237 -1.87 29.55 -6.29
CA LEU A 237 -0.65 30.23 -5.83
C LEU A 237 0.23 29.30 -4.99
N PRO A 238 1.58 29.32 -5.13
CA PRO A 238 2.48 28.45 -4.40
C PRO A 238 2.62 28.87 -2.92
N MET A 239 1.58 28.65 -2.11
CA MET A 239 1.58 28.94 -0.67
C MET A 239 1.43 27.64 0.13
N PRO A 240 2.21 27.46 1.22
CA PRO A 240 2.10 26.29 2.08
C PRO A 240 0.83 26.38 2.94
N ALA A 241 -0.30 25.89 2.42
CA ALA A 241 -1.58 25.88 3.12
C ALA A 241 -1.48 25.16 4.49
N GLY A 242 -0.72 24.07 4.58
CA GLY A 242 -0.48 23.33 5.81
C GLY A 242 0.11 24.13 6.97
N ALA A 243 0.85 25.21 6.70
CA ALA A 243 1.42 26.05 7.76
C ALA A 243 0.32 26.82 8.53
N ILE A 244 -0.73 27.25 7.83
CA ILE A 244 -1.86 28.02 8.41
C ILE A 244 -2.69 27.13 9.35
N TRP A 245 -2.79 25.84 9.01
CA TRP A 245 -3.62 24.87 9.72
C TRP A 245 -2.83 23.95 10.65
N SER A 246 -1.55 24.26 10.89
CA SER A 246 -0.66 23.47 11.74
C SER A 246 -1.22 23.12 13.13
N PRO A 247 -2.03 23.95 13.82
CA PRO A 247 -2.63 23.55 15.09
C PRO A 247 -3.56 22.34 14.99
N GLY A 248 -4.31 22.19 13.89
CA GLY A 248 -5.19 21.04 13.64
C GLY A 248 -4.45 19.81 13.12
N LEU A 249 -3.32 19.99 12.43
CA LEU A 249 -2.50 18.89 11.89
C LEU A 249 -1.63 18.19 12.96
N LYS A 250 -1.39 18.85 14.11
CA LYS A 250 -0.59 18.30 15.22
C LYS A 250 -1.16 17.02 15.86
N SER A 251 -2.43 16.70 15.64
CA SER A 251 -3.02 15.44 16.13
C SER A 251 -2.66 14.23 15.28
N ARG A 252 -2.08 14.40 14.08
CA ARG A 252 -1.34 13.32 13.40
C ARG A 252 -0.16 12.98 14.28
N GLY A 253 -0.34 11.95 15.12
CA GLY A 253 0.67 11.58 16.10
C GLY A 253 2.04 11.50 15.44
N GLU A 254 3.02 12.20 16.01
CA GLU A 254 4.35 12.32 15.44
C GLU A 254 4.87 10.94 15.01
N LYS A 255 5.22 10.82 13.73
CA LYS A 255 5.91 9.63 13.23
C LYS A 255 7.29 9.64 13.87
N LYS A 256 7.54 8.70 14.77
CA LYS A 256 8.83 8.56 15.44
C LYS A 256 9.85 8.01 14.45
N PRO A 257 11.08 8.54 14.41
CA PRO A 257 12.12 7.93 13.60
C PRO A 257 12.51 6.54 14.13
N PHE A 258 12.71 5.58 13.22
CA PHE A 258 12.90 4.16 13.52
C PHE A 258 14.14 3.58 12.82
N GLU A 259 14.62 2.44 13.31
CA GLU A 259 15.74 1.71 12.71
C GLU A 259 15.23 0.65 11.71
N VAL A 260 15.96 0.43 10.61
CA VAL A 260 15.60 -0.59 9.61
C VAL A 260 16.72 -1.59 9.42
N GLU A 261 16.40 -2.87 9.58
CA GLU A 261 17.28 -4.00 9.34
C GLU A 261 16.70 -4.92 8.28
N ILE A 262 17.47 -5.17 7.22
CA ILE A 262 17.08 -6.03 6.11
C ILE A 262 17.94 -7.29 6.15
N VAL A 263 17.30 -8.46 6.03
CA VAL A 263 17.97 -9.76 5.93
C VAL A 263 17.65 -10.40 4.58
N VAL A 264 18.61 -10.34 3.64
CA VAL A 264 18.51 -10.92 2.30
C VAL A 264 19.42 -12.15 2.15
N GLY A 265 19.32 -12.84 1.02
CA GLY A 265 20.10 -14.03 0.73
C GLY A 265 19.31 -15.08 -0.04
N PHE A 266 20.02 -16.00 -0.68
CA PHE A 266 19.42 -17.01 -1.55
C PHE A 266 18.52 -18.01 -0.79
N LEU A 267 17.72 -18.79 -1.52
CA LEU A 267 16.83 -19.82 -0.97
C LEU A 267 17.65 -20.82 -0.12
N GLY A 268 17.22 -21.07 1.12
CA GLY A 268 17.88 -22.05 2.00
C GLY A 268 19.15 -21.57 2.72
N ALA A 269 19.59 -20.31 2.53
CA ALA A 269 20.80 -19.79 3.19
C ALA A 269 20.69 -19.66 4.72
N GLY A 270 19.46 -19.69 5.28
CA GLY A 270 19.21 -19.58 6.72
C GLY A 270 18.78 -18.19 7.20
N LYS A 271 18.22 -17.34 6.31
CA LYS A 271 17.67 -16.00 6.64
C LYS A 271 16.72 -16.02 7.83
N THR A 272 15.71 -16.88 7.78
CA THR A 272 14.68 -17.01 8.83
C THR A 272 15.29 -17.38 10.18
N THR A 273 16.26 -18.31 10.21
CA THR A 273 17.00 -18.69 11.43
C THR A 273 17.82 -17.53 11.98
N PHE A 274 18.50 -16.78 11.11
CA PHE A 274 19.23 -15.56 11.49
C PHE A 274 18.28 -14.51 12.09
N LEU A 275 17.12 -14.29 11.46
CA LEU A 275 16.11 -13.34 11.91
C LEU A 275 15.53 -13.70 13.29
N GLN A 276 15.13 -14.95 13.49
CA GLN A 276 14.64 -15.45 14.79
C GLN A 276 15.67 -15.22 15.90
N ARG A 277 16.95 -15.43 15.59
CA ARG A 277 18.03 -15.25 16.56
C ARG A 277 18.21 -13.79 16.93
N LYS A 278 18.25 -12.90 15.94
CA LYS A 278 18.27 -11.43 16.12
C LYS A 278 17.07 -10.92 16.94
N LEU A 279 15.90 -11.55 16.78
CA LEU A 279 14.72 -11.22 17.60
C LEU A 279 14.85 -11.70 19.04
N LYS A 280 15.48 -12.86 19.28
CA LYS A 280 15.72 -13.37 20.63
C LYS A 280 16.70 -12.51 21.43
N GLU A 281 17.63 -11.85 20.74
CA GLU A 281 18.64 -10.96 21.32
C GLU A 281 18.20 -9.48 21.34
N ALA A 282 17.01 -9.18 20.80
CA ALA A 282 16.49 -7.82 20.76
C ALA A 282 16.09 -7.32 22.16
N ASP A 283 16.28 -6.02 22.40
CA ASP A 283 15.83 -5.36 23.62
C ASP A 283 14.28 -5.36 23.68
N PRO A 284 13.67 -5.99 24.71
CA PRO A 284 12.22 -5.99 24.89
C PRO A 284 11.60 -4.61 25.10
N ALA A 285 12.41 -3.59 25.47
CA ALA A 285 11.96 -2.22 25.63
C ALA A 285 11.72 -1.50 24.29
N LEU A 286 12.26 -2.02 23.19
CA LEU A 286 12.09 -1.45 21.85
C LEU A 286 10.91 -2.09 21.13
N LYS A 287 10.00 -1.26 20.62
CA LYS A 287 8.89 -1.74 19.79
C LYS A 287 9.41 -2.21 18.43
N THR A 288 9.55 -3.51 18.26
CA THR A 288 10.11 -4.11 17.05
C THR A 288 9.01 -4.66 16.14
N VAL A 289 8.89 -4.18 14.90
CA VAL A 289 7.98 -4.77 13.93
C VAL A 289 8.74 -5.63 12.93
N VAL A 290 8.22 -6.82 12.63
CA VAL A 290 8.84 -7.76 11.70
C VAL A 290 7.97 -7.94 10.47
N LEU A 291 8.55 -7.71 9.30
CA LEU A 291 7.95 -7.90 7.98
C LEU A 291 8.56 -9.14 7.32
N VAL A 292 7.79 -10.23 7.28
CA VAL A 292 8.23 -11.53 6.74
C VAL A 292 7.30 -12.05 5.65
N ASN A 293 7.87 -12.75 4.67
CA ASN A 293 7.12 -13.33 3.54
C ASN A 293 6.43 -14.67 3.85
N ASP A 294 6.79 -15.38 4.92
CA ASP A 294 6.18 -16.68 5.28
C ASP A 294 6.16 -16.82 6.81
N PHE A 295 5.00 -16.54 7.42
CA PHE A 295 4.80 -16.60 8.87
C PHE A 295 5.06 -18.02 9.43
N GLY A 296 4.71 -19.07 8.67
CA GLY A 296 4.86 -20.47 9.09
C GLY A 296 6.31 -20.97 9.11
N ALA A 297 7.23 -20.28 8.44
CA ALA A 297 8.66 -20.58 8.52
C ALA A 297 9.31 -20.13 9.83
N LEU A 298 8.72 -19.14 10.51
CA LEU A 298 9.27 -18.64 11.78
C LEU A 298 8.99 -19.59 12.95
N GLY A 299 8.00 -20.49 12.90
CA GLY A 299 7.70 -21.40 14.02
C GLY A 299 7.47 -20.68 15.35
N LEU A 300 7.08 -19.40 15.29
CA LEU A 300 6.84 -18.53 16.43
C LEU A 300 5.32 -18.40 16.56
N ASP A 301 4.74 -19.03 17.58
CA ASP A 301 3.35 -18.81 17.95
C ASP A 301 3.11 -17.32 18.17
N GLY A 302 2.00 -16.78 17.66
CA GLY A 302 1.57 -15.40 17.97
C GLY A 302 1.50 -15.12 19.49
N ALA A 303 1.34 -16.17 20.30
CA ALA A 303 1.36 -16.11 21.76
C ALA A 303 2.76 -15.92 22.38
N LEU A 304 3.86 -16.16 21.65
CA LEU A 304 5.23 -15.98 22.18
C LEU A 304 5.77 -14.55 22.02
N LEU A 305 5.03 -13.70 21.29
CA LEU A 305 5.33 -12.29 21.04
C LEU A 305 4.59 -11.36 22.01
N GLU A 306 3.45 -11.81 22.56
CA GLU A 306 2.81 -11.17 23.72
C GLU A 306 3.77 -11.22 24.93
N GLY A 307 4.39 -10.07 25.22
CA GLY A 307 5.35 -9.91 26.31
C GLY A 307 6.81 -9.62 25.89
N ARG A 308 7.12 -9.54 24.58
CA ARG A 308 8.48 -9.25 24.08
C ARG A 308 8.63 -7.93 23.30
N GLY A 309 7.57 -7.12 23.25
CA GLY A 309 7.60 -5.83 22.56
C GLY A 309 7.72 -5.92 21.03
N ALA A 310 7.47 -7.08 20.44
CA ALA A 310 7.60 -7.29 18.99
C ALA A 310 6.28 -7.70 18.34
N ASP A 311 5.86 -6.98 17.30
CA ASP A 311 4.66 -7.27 16.51
C ASP A 311 5.07 -7.81 15.13
N VAL A 312 4.52 -8.93 14.70
CA VAL A 312 4.84 -9.52 13.39
C VAL A 312 3.71 -9.20 12.41
N VAL A 313 4.07 -8.63 11.26
CA VAL A 313 3.15 -8.31 10.17
C VAL A 313 3.58 -9.12 8.95
N GLU A 314 2.70 -9.99 8.47
CA GLU A 314 2.95 -10.81 7.29
C GLU A 314 2.92 -9.94 6.03
N LEU A 315 3.95 -10.07 5.18
CA LEU A 315 3.94 -9.49 3.84
C LEU A 315 2.94 -10.29 3.00
N SER A 316 1.83 -9.68 2.62
CA SER A 316 0.78 -10.29 1.80
C SER A 316 1.21 -10.37 0.32
N ASN A 317 2.30 -11.08 0.06
CA ASN A 317 2.79 -11.37 -1.27
C ASN A 317 2.35 -12.78 -1.67
N GLY A 318 1.09 -12.89 -2.12
CA GLY A 318 0.65 -14.04 -2.90
C GLY A 318 1.57 -14.20 -4.12
N CYS A 319 2.05 -15.42 -4.35
CA CYS A 319 2.87 -15.91 -5.45
C CYS A 319 3.29 -14.95 -6.60
N ILE A 320 4.57 -15.07 -6.95
CA ILE A 320 5.21 -14.78 -8.25
C ILE A 320 5.61 -13.31 -8.45
N CYS A 321 6.85 -13.02 -8.03
CA CYS A 321 7.90 -12.22 -8.70
C CYS A 321 7.63 -10.82 -9.30
N CYS A 322 6.40 -10.33 -9.48
CA CYS A 322 6.12 -9.24 -10.43
C CYS A 322 5.43 -7.99 -9.82
N SER A 323 5.05 -7.96 -8.53
CA SER A 323 4.39 -6.79 -7.89
C SER A 323 5.12 -6.24 -6.65
N LEU A 324 6.43 -6.49 -6.52
CA LEU A 324 7.23 -6.15 -5.33
C LEU A 324 7.34 -4.65 -4.99
N ARG A 325 7.05 -3.73 -5.93
CA ARG A 325 7.36 -2.29 -5.77
C ARG A 325 6.31 -1.50 -5.02
N SER A 326 5.02 -1.64 -5.37
CA SER A 326 3.92 -0.86 -4.79
C SER A 326 3.55 -1.36 -3.40
N ASP A 327 3.59 -2.67 -3.21
CA ASP A 327 2.94 -3.32 -2.08
C ASP A 327 3.79 -3.21 -0.81
N LEU A 328 5.12 -3.36 -0.92
CA LEU A 328 6.02 -3.22 0.22
C LEU A 328 6.12 -1.79 0.74
N ALA A 329 6.19 -0.79 -0.14
CA ALA A 329 6.23 0.62 0.25
C ALA A 329 4.93 1.03 0.94
N ALA A 330 3.78 0.62 0.40
CA ALA A 330 2.47 0.86 1.02
C ALA A 330 2.35 0.18 2.39
N GLN A 331 2.78 -1.09 2.49
CA GLN A 331 2.71 -1.84 3.74
C GLN A 331 3.63 -1.26 4.82
N LEU A 332 4.86 -0.85 4.45
CA LEU A 332 5.77 -0.18 5.38
C LEU A 332 5.20 1.16 5.85
N LYS A 333 4.57 1.94 4.96
CA LYS A 333 3.89 3.20 5.33
C LYS A 333 2.78 2.95 6.35
N GLN A 334 1.94 1.95 6.11
CA GLN A 334 0.86 1.58 7.02
C GLN A 334 1.39 1.17 8.39
N VAL A 335 2.41 0.29 8.42
CA VAL A 335 3.03 -0.19 9.66
C VAL A 335 3.64 0.94 10.47
N VAL A 336 4.37 1.86 9.82
CA VAL A 336 4.97 3.02 10.50
C VAL A 336 3.90 3.95 11.07
N ALA A 337 2.79 4.15 10.36
CA ALA A 337 1.69 5.00 10.80
C ALA A 337 0.90 4.40 11.98
N GLU A 338 0.54 3.12 11.88
CA GLU A 338 -0.31 2.43 12.87
C GLU A 338 0.48 1.99 14.10
N MET A 339 1.65 1.38 13.89
CA MET A 339 2.39 0.70 14.95
C MET A 339 3.45 1.57 15.60
N LYS A 340 3.94 2.63 14.92
CA LYS A 340 5.00 3.53 15.40
C LYS A 340 6.21 2.76 15.99
N PRO A 341 6.84 1.86 15.21
CA PRO A 341 7.92 1.03 15.71
C PRO A 341 9.17 1.85 16.07
N ASP A 342 9.96 1.35 17.01
CA ASP A 342 11.35 1.77 17.22
C ASP A 342 12.28 1.13 16.19
N ARG A 343 11.95 -0.09 15.75
CA ARG A 343 12.76 -0.93 14.87
C ARG A 343 11.88 -1.73 13.90
N VAL A 344 12.29 -1.83 12.64
CA VAL A 344 11.64 -2.64 11.61
C VAL A 344 12.64 -3.64 11.04
N LEU A 345 12.29 -4.93 11.10
CA LEU A 345 13.04 -6.04 10.56
C LEU A 345 12.36 -6.57 9.29
N ILE A 346 13.08 -6.67 8.17
CA ILE A 346 12.51 -7.07 6.87
C ILE A 346 13.23 -8.31 6.35
N GLU A 347 12.47 -9.40 6.18
CA GLU A 347 12.90 -10.59 5.42
C GLU A 347 12.07 -10.70 4.13
N PRO A 348 12.63 -10.26 2.98
CA PRO A 348 11.98 -10.48 1.70
C PRO A 348 12.14 -11.94 1.24
N SER A 349 11.44 -12.32 0.17
CA SER A 349 11.59 -13.66 -0.42
C SER A 349 13.04 -13.92 -0.85
N GLY A 350 13.45 -15.19 -0.89
CA GLY A 350 14.85 -15.58 -1.14
C GLY A 350 15.40 -15.29 -2.54
N VAL A 351 14.64 -14.56 -3.35
CA VAL A 351 14.92 -14.19 -4.74
C VAL A 351 14.73 -12.66 -4.95
N ALA A 352 14.41 -11.92 -3.89
CA ALA A 352 14.05 -10.52 -4.01
C ALA A 352 15.20 -9.63 -4.49
N ASP A 353 14.85 -8.65 -5.33
CA ASP A 353 15.75 -7.59 -5.78
C ASP A 353 16.02 -6.59 -4.63
N VAL A 354 17.23 -6.63 -4.09
CA VAL A 354 17.73 -5.71 -3.06
C VAL A 354 17.59 -4.25 -3.50
N ALA A 355 17.78 -3.95 -4.79
CA ALA A 355 17.67 -2.58 -5.29
C ALA A 355 16.22 -2.06 -5.22
N SER A 356 15.23 -2.91 -5.47
CA SER A 356 13.80 -2.55 -5.33
C SER A 356 13.41 -2.29 -3.87
N LEU A 357 13.91 -3.10 -2.94
CA LEU A 357 13.72 -2.89 -1.51
C LEU A 357 14.34 -1.58 -1.02
N LEU A 358 15.60 -1.34 -1.39
CA LEU A 358 16.28 -0.08 -1.05
C LEU A 358 15.52 1.12 -1.62
N ARG A 359 15.01 1.05 -2.85
CA ARG A 359 14.18 2.13 -3.43
C ARG A 359 12.90 2.41 -2.64
N ALA A 360 12.22 1.38 -2.12
CA ALA A 360 11.03 1.58 -1.28
C ALA A 360 11.34 2.39 0.01
N LEU A 361 12.52 2.19 0.59
CA LEU A 361 13.01 2.92 1.76
C LEU A 361 13.42 4.38 1.46
N HIS A 362 13.64 4.73 0.18
CA HIS A 362 14.02 6.08 -0.26
C HIS A 362 12.82 6.97 -0.61
N THR A 363 11.59 6.52 -0.37
CA THR A 363 10.40 7.33 -0.62
C THR A 363 10.36 8.57 0.29
N PRO A 364 9.85 9.73 -0.17
CA PRO A 364 9.85 10.98 0.60
C PRO A 364 9.14 10.88 1.95
N GLU A 365 8.19 9.95 2.10
CA GLU A 365 7.44 9.77 3.35
C GLU A 365 8.14 8.86 4.37
N ILE A 366 9.08 8.01 3.92
CA ILE A 366 9.76 7.01 4.77
C ILE A 366 11.21 7.42 5.04
N ALA A 367 11.93 7.90 4.03
CA ALA A 367 13.35 8.20 4.15
C ALA A 367 13.70 9.14 5.32
N PRO A 368 12.92 10.21 5.60
CA PRO A 368 13.18 11.10 6.75
C PRO A 368 12.97 10.46 8.12
N LEU A 369 12.25 9.33 8.17
CA LEU A 369 11.92 8.62 9.39
C LEU A 369 12.94 7.52 9.73
N ILE A 370 13.82 7.14 8.80
CA ILE A 370 14.80 6.09 9.05
C ILE A 370 16.05 6.68 9.73
N LYS A 371 16.32 6.28 10.97
CA LYS A 371 17.53 6.66 11.71
C LYS A 371 18.77 5.95 11.18
N THR A 372 18.65 4.64 10.98
CA THR A 372 19.76 3.75 10.62
C THR A 372 19.26 2.65 9.68
N ARG A 373 20.12 2.25 8.73
CA ARG A 373 19.84 1.21 7.74
C ARG A 373 20.93 0.16 7.80
N ARG A 374 20.56 -1.10 8.03
CA ARG A 374 21.49 -2.22 7.98
C ARG A 374 20.97 -3.28 7.02
N LEU A 375 21.88 -3.85 6.25
CA LEU A 375 21.60 -4.90 5.26
C LEU A 375 22.53 -6.07 5.53
N TYR A 376 21.96 -7.23 5.82
CA TYR A 376 22.65 -8.48 6.02
C TYR A 376 22.37 -9.42 4.86
N THR A 377 23.41 -9.89 4.20
CA THR A 377 23.30 -10.88 3.13
C THR A 377 23.75 -12.24 3.65
N VAL A 378 22.80 -13.13 3.87
CA VAL A 378 23.05 -14.48 4.39
C VAL A 378 23.42 -15.41 3.22
N ILE A 379 24.57 -16.04 3.32
CA ILE A 379 25.15 -16.90 2.29
C ILE A 379 25.35 -18.31 2.86
N ASP A 380 24.95 -19.33 2.10
CA ASP A 380 25.25 -20.73 2.42
C ASP A 380 26.68 -21.05 1.98
N ALA A 381 27.61 -21.26 2.92
CA ALA A 381 29.00 -21.56 2.60
C ALA A 381 29.18 -22.83 1.75
N GLY A 382 28.29 -23.82 1.90
CA GLY A 382 28.39 -25.08 1.16
C GLY A 382 27.80 -25.04 -0.25
N ALA A 383 26.85 -24.13 -0.49
CA ALA A 383 26.18 -24.03 -1.79
C ALA A 383 26.69 -22.88 -2.66
N PHE A 384 27.31 -21.85 -2.06
CA PHE A 384 27.62 -20.58 -2.72
C PHE A 384 28.40 -20.72 -4.03
N LEU A 385 29.50 -21.47 -4.07
CA LEU A 385 30.31 -21.57 -5.30
C LEU A 385 29.52 -22.20 -6.46
N ALA A 386 28.72 -23.22 -6.17
CA ALA A 386 27.88 -23.88 -7.17
C ALA A 386 26.71 -22.97 -7.61
N ASP A 387 26.08 -22.27 -6.67
CA ASP A 387 25.03 -21.30 -6.94
C ASP A 387 25.54 -20.09 -7.75
N TYR A 388 26.73 -19.61 -7.43
CA TYR A 388 27.40 -18.50 -8.10
C TYR A 388 27.70 -18.81 -9.58
N VAL A 389 28.24 -20.00 -9.85
CA VAL A 389 28.49 -20.44 -11.23
C VAL A 389 27.18 -20.57 -12.03
N ARG A 390 26.10 -20.99 -11.38
CA ARG A 390 24.78 -21.13 -12.04
C ARG A 390 24.11 -19.80 -12.33
N MET A 391 24.25 -18.81 -11.45
CA MET A 391 23.54 -17.52 -11.55
C MET A 391 24.47 -16.35 -11.22
N PRO A 392 25.53 -16.12 -12.01
CA PRO A 392 26.54 -15.11 -11.71
C PRO A 392 25.90 -13.70 -11.62
N ASP A 393 25.00 -13.36 -12.55
CA ASP A 393 24.34 -12.04 -12.58
C ASP A 393 23.50 -11.75 -11.32
N TYR A 394 22.82 -12.76 -10.77
CA TYR A 394 22.02 -12.62 -9.56
C TYR A 394 22.90 -12.34 -8.34
N PHE A 395 23.95 -13.16 -8.17
CA PHE A 395 24.85 -13.01 -7.03
C PHE A 395 25.69 -11.76 -7.14
N ASP A 396 26.17 -11.38 -8.33
CA ASP A 396 26.94 -10.16 -8.55
C ASP A 396 26.19 -8.89 -8.12
N VAL A 397 24.89 -8.80 -8.37
CA VAL A 397 24.08 -7.66 -7.91
C VAL A 397 23.95 -7.67 -6.38
N GLN A 398 23.70 -8.83 -5.77
CA GLN A 398 23.53 -8.93 -4.32
C GLN A 398 24.84 -8.73 -3.56
N THR A 399 25.96 -9.22 -4.08
CA THR A 399 27.26 -9.11 -3.42
C THR A 399 27.80 -7.69 -3.47
N ARG A 400 27.65 -6.98 -4.60
CA ARG A 400 28.07 -5.57 -4.71
C ARG A 400 27.33 -4.63 -3.76
N LEU A 401 26.06 -4.90 -3.47
CA LEU A 401 25.22 -4.02 -2.63
C LEU A 401 25.27 -4.37 -1.13
N ALA A 402 25.90 -5.48 -0.75
CA ALA A 402 25.88 -5.99 0.61
C ALA A 402 27.05 -5.45 1.46
N PRO A 403 26.80 -4.67 2.52
CA PRO A 403 27.87 -4.22 3.42
C PRO A 403 28.33 -5.33 4.37
N VAL A 404 27.48 -6.33 4.63
CA VAL A 404 27.76 -7.42 5.56
C VAL A 404 27.31 -8.75 4.93
N PHE A 405 28.24 -9.68 4.82
CA PHE A 405 27.98 -11.07 4.48
C PHE A 405 27.99 -11.93 5.73
N ILE A 406 26.87 -12.62 5.97
CA ILE A 406 26.78 -13.66 6.99
C ILE A 406 27.00 -14.99 6.29
N LEU A 407 28.24 -15.49 6.34
CA LEU A 407 28.64 -16.75 5.73
C LEU A 407 28.21 -17.89 6.66
N ASN A 408 27.02 -18.42 6.46
CA ASN A 408 26.36 -19.39 7.32
C ASN A 408 26.69 -20.84 6.92
N LYS A 409 26.36 -21.80 7.81
CA LYS A 409 26.61 -23.25 7.65
C LYS A 409 28.10 -23.60 7.50
N THR A 410 28.96 -22.84 8.16
CA THR A 410 30.42 -23.06 8.15
C THR A 410 30.84 -24.39 8.80
N ASP A 411 29.96 -24.99 9.59
CA ASP A 411 30.10 -26.34 10.15
C ASP A 411 29.99 -27.46 9.10
N LEU A 412 29.50 -27.15 7.90
CA LEU A 412 29.24 -28.14 6.84
C LEU A 412 30.26 -28.11 5.69
N VAL A 413 31.34 -27.31 5.83
CA VAL A 413 32.38 -27.13 4.82
C VAL A 413 33.78 -27.22 5.43
N SER A 414 34.76 -27.61 4.62
CA SER A 414 36.15 -27.62 5.02
C SER A 414 36.74 -26.20 5.15
N ALA A 415 37.84 -26.07 5.88
CA ALA A 415 38.53 -24.78 6.01
C ALA A 415 39.01 -24.22 4.65
N GLY A 416 39.38 -25.10 3.71
CA GLY A 416 39.78 -24.72 2.36
C GLY A 416 38.61 -24.15 1.54
N GLU A 417 37.46 -24.82 1.56
CA GLU A 417 36.24 -24.33 0.90
C GLU A 417 35.77 -23.01 1.49
N LEU A 418 35.79 -22.88 2.82
CA LEU A 418 35.42 -21.64 3.50
C LEU A 418 36.33 -20.47 3.09
N ALA A 419 37.63 -20.71 2.98
CA ALA A 419 38.59 -19.71 2.52
C ALA A 419 38.33 -19.29 1.07
N MET A 420 38.02 -20.24 0.18
CA MET A 420 37.68 -19.94 -1.22
C MET A 420 36.41 -19.09 -1.34
N VAL A 421 35.35 -19.41 -0.57
CA VAL A 421 34.12 -18.62 -0.57
C VAL A 421 34.36 -17.21 -0.05
N ALA A 422 35.07 -17.08 1.08
CA ALA A 422 35.40 -15.78 1.66
C ALA A 422 36.22 -14.92 0.70
N GLU A 423 37.21 -15.51 0.02
CA GLU A 423 38.03 -14.80 -0.96
C GLU A 423 37.22 -14.37 -2.18
N THR A 424 36.32 -15.23 -2.68
CA THR A 424 35.41 -14.88 -3.76
C THR A 424 34.54 -13.69 -3.38
N LEU A 425 33.95 -13.69 -2.18
CA LEU A 425 33.13 -12.57 -1.70
C LEU A 425 33.92 -11.26 -1.55
N ARG A 426 35.14 -11.33 -1.01
CA ARG A 426 36.02 -10.15 -0.91
C ARG A 426 36.46 -9.62 -2.27
N SER A 427 36.68 -10.51 -3.25
CA SER A 427 37.01 -10.08 -4.61
C SER A 427 35.86 -9.34 -5.29
N GLN A 428 34.62 -9.67 -4.93
CA GLN A 428 33.41 -9.03 -5.46
C GLN A 428 33.05 -7.74 -4.73
N ASN A 429 33.27 -7.72 -3.41
CA ASN A 429 33.04 -6.54 -2.57
C ASN A 429 34.11 -6.44 -1.48
N PRO A 430 35.21 -5.73 -1.75
CA PRO A 430 36.33 -5.58 -0.81
C PRO A 430 35.95 -4.87 0.49
N ASP A 431 34.92 -4.02 0.45
CA ASP A 431 34.48 -3.20 1.59
C ASP A 431 33.48 -3.94 2.50
N ALA A 432 32.99 -5.11 2.07
CA ALA A 432 32.02 -5.87 2.83
C ALA A 432 32.66 -6.65 3.98
N LEU A 433 32.02 -6.59 5.15
CA LEU A 433 32.39 -7.42 6.29
C LEU A 433 31.90 -8.86 6.09
N VAL A 434 32.83 -9.80 5.94
CA VAL A 434 32.51 -11.24 5.86
C VAL A 434 32.59 -11.88 7.24
N VAL A 435 31.45 -12.36 7.75
CA VAL A 435 31.32 -12.93 9.09
C VAL A 435 30.96 -14.42 8.99
N PRO A 436 31.87 -15.34 9.35
CA PRO A 436 31.56 -16.76 9.45
C PRO A 436 30.50 -17.01 10.53
N ALA A 437 29.49 -17.81 10.23
CA ALA A 437 28.39 -18.12 11.11
C ALA A 437 28.00 -19.61 11.12
N ARG A 438 27.46 -20.07 12.24
CA ARG A 438 26.84 -21.40 12.41
C ARG A 438 25.43 -21.19 12.94
N TYR A 439 24.43 -21.77 12.26
CA TYR A 439 23.01 -21.56 12.60
C TYR A 439 22.61 -20.07 12.70
N GLY A 440 23.20 -19.23 11.85
CA GLY A 440 22.99 -17.77 11.87
C GLY A 440 23.73 -17.01 12.99
N ILE A 441 24.58 -17.68 13.79
CA ILE A 441 25.34 -17.06 14.88
C ILE A 441 26.78 -16.85 14.40
N PRO A 442 27.32 -15.61 14.39
CA PRO A 442 28.74 -15.36 14.17
C PRO A 442 29.62 -16.25 15.06
N VAL A 443 30.61 -16.92 14.46
CA VAL A 443 31.52 -17.82 15.17
C VAL A 443 32.41 -17.06 16.15
N GLU A 444 32.76 -15.82 15.80
CA GLU A 444 33.43 -14.88 16.69
C GLU A 444 32.44 -13.81 17.18
N LYS A 445 32.68 -13.25 18.36
CA LYS A 445 31.92 -12.08 18.85
C LYS A 445 32.30 -10.85 18.01
N THR A 446 31.74 -10.77 16.82
CA THR A 446 31.82 -9.61 15.96
C THR A 446 30.63 -8.71 16.32
N ASP A 447 30.91 -7.46 16.66
CA ASP A 447 29.87 -6.46 16.90
C ASP A 447 29.23 -6.08 15.55
N LEU A 448 28.27 -6.91 15.10
CA LEU A 448 27.54 -6.72 13.83
C LEU A 448 26.87 -5.34 13.77
N ASP A 449 26.64 -4.72 14.92
CA ASP A 449 25.99 -3.42 15.08
C ASP A 449 26.93 -2.23 14.82
N ARG A 450 28.26 -2.46 14.73
CA ARG A 450 29.26 -1.47 14.32
C ARG A 450 29.52 -1.43 12.81
N SER A 451 28.87 -2.28 12.03
CA SER A 451 28.97 -2.23 10.56
C SER A 451 28.42 -0.91 10.02
N ALA A 452 29.09 -0.33 9.02
CA ALA A 452 28.71 0.95 8.45
C ALA A 452 27.27 0.88 7.91
N PRO A 453 26.41 1.88 8.21
CA PRO A 453 25.07 1.92 7.64
C PRO A 453 25.15 1.96 6.11
N VAL A 454 24.20 1.31 5.45
CA VAL A 454 24.13 1.34 3.98
C VAL A 454 23.92 2.79 3.54
N ALA A 455 24.90 3.36 2.83
CA ALA A 455 24.77 4.68 2.23
C ALA A 455 23.58 4.68 1.27
N ALA A 456 22.82 5.78 1.25
CA ALA A 456 21.88 6.00 0.17
C ALA A 456 22.66 5.95 -1.16
N PRO A 457 22.13 5.35 -2.24
CA PRO A 457 22.70 5.60 -3.55
C PRO A 457 22.71 7.11 -3.75
N GLU A 458 23.88 7.69 -4.00
CA GLU A 458 24.03 9.13 -4.22
C GLU A 458 23.06 9.52 -5.34
N ALA A 459 22.20 10.50 -5.04
CA ALA A 459 21.40 11.17 -6.05
C ALA A 459 22.34 12.07 -6.85
N ASP A 460 23.26 11.47 -7.59
CA ASP A 460 23.96 12.18 -8.66
C ASP A 460 22.90 12.66 -9.62
N GLY A 461 22.98 13.95 -9.94
CA GLY A 461 21.94 14.72 -10.62
C GLY A 461 21.33 13.99 -11.81
N GLU A 462 20.09 14.37 -12.12
CA GLU A 462 19.20 13.79 -13.16
C GLU A 462 19.79 13.67 -14.58
N ASP A 463 21.08 13.95 -14.80
CA ASP A 463 21.73 14.03 -16.12
C ASP A 463 23.00 13.15 -16.30
N ALA A 464 23.40 12.26 -15.38
CA ALA A 464 24.65 11.48 -15.54
C ALA A 464 24.59 9.97 -15.26
N ILE A 465 23.40 9.35 -15.22
CA ILE A 465 23.29 7.91 -15.47
C ILE A 465 22.77 7.78 -16.89
N ASP A 466 23.68 7.52 -17.83
CA ASP A 466 23.34 7.02 -19.17
C ASP A 466 22.20 6.03 -19.00
N ARG A 467 21.04 6.34 -19.60
CA ARG A 467 19.81 5.56 -19.46
C ARG A 467 20.23 4.10 -19.51
N PRO A 468 20.15 3.32 -18.41
CA PRO A 468 20.24 1.90 -18.57
C PRO A 468 19.03 1.62 -19.46
N LYS A 469 19.28 1.25 -20.73
CA LYS A 469 18.30 0.50 -21.51
C LYS A 469 17.64 -0.45 -20.51
N PRO A 470 16.31 -0.60 -20.49
CA PRO A 470 15.67 -1.52 -19.56
C PRO A 470 16.41 -2.84 -19.69
N ARG A 471 17.31 -3.14 -18.74
CA ARG A 471 17.88 -4.47 -18.64
C ARG A 471 16.67 -5.24 -18.22
N GLU A 472 16.20 -6.09 -19.14
CA GLU A 472 15.21 -7.11 -18.85
C GLU A 472 15.42 -7.54 -17.40
N GLU A 473 14.36 -7.48 -16.61
CA GLU A 473 14.30 -8.24 -15.36
C GLU A 473 15.00 -9.56 -15.66
N VAL A 474 16.08 -9.87 -14.93
CA VAL A 474 16.73 -11.17 -15.05
C VAL A 474 15.68 -12.15 -14.55
N ALA A 475 14.82 -12.60 -15.45
CA ALA A 475 13.84 -13.63 -15.20
C ALA A 475 14.69 -14.86 -14.92
N LEU A 476 14.83 -15.19 -13.64
CA LEU A 476 15.72 -16.25 -13.17
C LEU A 476 15.36 -17.64 -13.71
N GLY A 477 14.33 -17.75 -14.58
CA GLY A 477 13.82 -19.00 -15.14
C GLY A 477 13.17 -19.90 -14.09
N LEU A 478 13.04 -19.45 -12.85
CA LEU A 478 12.59 -20.26 -11.73
C LEU A 478 11.10 -20.62 -11.88
N GLU A 479 10.86 -21.92 -11.93
CA GLU A 479 9.54 -22.51 -11.92
C GLU A 479 9.17 -22.97 -10.51
N SER A 480 7.88 -22.95 -10.20
CA SER A 480 7.33 -23.51 -8.97
C SER A 480 6.32 -24.62 -9.28
N TRP A 481 6.38 -25.69 -8.51
CA TRP A 481 5.39 -26.76 -8.47
C TRP A 481 4.82 -26.86 -7.07
N SER A 482 3.51 -27.04 -6.93
CA SER A 482 2.87 -27.28 -5.64
C SER A 482 1.72 -28.26 -5.79
N ALA A 483 1.57 -29.18 -4.84
CA ALA A 483 0.45 -30.10 -4.81
C ALA A 483 0.05 -30.46 -3.37
N PRO A 484 -1.26 -30.74 -3.12
CA PRO A 484 -1.67 -31.42 -1.91
C PRO A 484 -1.09 -32.84 -1.91
N LEU A 485 -0.71 -33.32 -0.73
CA LEU A 485 -0.25 -34.70 -0.54
C LEU A 485 -1.43 -35.54 -0.06
N LEU A 486 -1.60 -36.73 -0.64
CA LEU A 486 -2.72 -37.61 -0.34
C LEU A 486 -2.26 -38.81 0.50
N GLY A 487 -2.95 -39.02 1.62
CA GLY A 487 -2.74 -40.15 2.50
C GLY A 487 -1.51 -40.03 3.38
N ASP A 488 -1.24 -41.11 4.11
CA ASP A 488 -0.09 -41.24 4.99
C ASP A 488 1.15 -41.66 4.18
N LEU A 489 2.23 -40.88 4.25
CA LEU A 489 3.45 -41.14 3.50
C LEU A 489 4.35 -42.12 4.23
N ASP A 490 4.97 -43.03 3.48
CA ASP A 490 6.06 -43.85 3.98
C ASP A 490 7.33 -43.01 4.14
N LEU A 491 7.92 -43.04 5.34
CA LEU A 491 9.04 -42.17 5.70
C LEU A 491 10.32 -42.51 4.92
N ASP A 492 10.56 -43.80 4.63
CA ASP A 492 11.73 -44.23 3.88
C ASP A 492 11.62 -43.83 2.41
N ARG A 493 10.43 -43.96 1.83
CA ARG A 493 10.15 -43.49 0.47
C ARG A 493 10.24 -41.97 0.34
N LEU A 494 9.77 -41.24 1.35
CA LEU A 494 9.90 -39.78 1.39
C LEU A 494 11.37 -39.34 1.41
N HIS A 495 12.22 -39.97 2.23
CA HIS A 495 13.66 -39.71 2.23
C HIS A 495 14.30 -40.02 0.86
N ALA A 496 13.93 -41.16 0.25
CA ALA A 496 14.44 -41.54 -1.07
C ALA A 496 14.01 -40.55 -2.17
N ALA A 497 12.75 -40.10 -2.15
CA ALA A 497 12.24 -39.10 -3.09
C ALA A 497 12.97 -37.76 -2.93
N LEU A 498 13.15 -37.26 -1.71
CA LEU A 498 13.88 -36.02 -1.46
C LEU A 498 15.36 -36.14 -1.87
N ALA A 499 15.99 -37.29 -1.65
CA ALA A 499 17.36 -37.54 -2.10
C ALA A 499 17.48 -37.58 -3.64
N ALA A 500 16.51 -38.17 -4.33
CA ALA A 500 16.45 -38.18 -5.79
C ALA A 500 16.29 -36.76 -6.37
N LEU A 501 15.38 -35.97 -5.81
CA LEU A 501 15.18 -34.56 -6.18
C LEU A 501 16.45 -33.73 -5.90
N ALA A 502 17.12 -33.97 -4.78
CA ALA A 502 18.40 -33.34 -4.44
C ALA A 502 19.51 -33.68 -5.45
N GLY A 503 19.48 -34.90 -5.99
CA GLY A 503 20.39 -35.39 -7.02
C GLY A 503 20.07 -34.92 -8.45
N GLY A 504 19.05 -34.07 -8.63
CA GLY A 504 18.65 -33.53 -9.93
C GLY A 504 17.67 -34.40 -10.71
N ALA A 505 17.04 -35.39 -10.08
CA ALA A 505 15.90 -36.07 -10.69
C ALA A 505 14.73 -35.08 -10.85
N HIS A 506 14.05 -35.14 -12.00
CA HIS A 506 12.89 -34.30 -12.32
C HIS A 506 13.17 -32.79 -12.43
N GLY A 507 14.38 -32.44 -12.86
CA GLY A 507 14.81 -31.05 -13.07
C GLY A 507 15.75 -30.56 -11.98
N GLN A 508 16.18 -29.30 -12.08
CA GLN A 508 17.08 -28.71 -11.09
C GLN A 508 16.27 -28.15 -9.92
N VAL A 509 15.89 -29.04 -8.99
CA VAL A 509 15.14 -28.68 -7.79
C VAL A 509 16.06 -27.96 -6.80
N MET A 510 15.78 -26.67 -6.57
CA MET A 510 16.59 -25.83 -5.69
C MET A 510 16.05 -25.80 -4.27
N ARG A 511 14.73 -25.86 -4.13
CA ARG A 511 14.06 -25.95 -2.83
C ARG A 511 12.84 -26.85 -2.89
N VAL A 512 12.61 -27.63 -1.84
CA VAL A 512 11.31 -28.23 -1.55
C VAL A 512 10.93 -27.91 -0.12
N LYS A 513 9.69 -27.55 0.13
CA LYS A 513 9.09 -27.48 1.46
C LYS A 513 7.80 -28.26 1.45
N GLY A 514 7.53 -29.00 2.51
CA GLY A 514 6.21 -29.59 2.69
C GLY A 514 5.92 -30.03 4.11
N ILE A 515 4.64 -30.26 4.34
CA ILE A 515 4.12 -30.90 5.54
C ILE A 515 3.29 -32.10 5.09
N ALA A 516 3.45 -33.24 5.77
CA ALA A 516 2.71 -34.45 5.48
C ALA A 516 2.45 -35.24 6.76
N THR A 517 1.46 -36.12 6.70
CA THR A 517 1.34 -37.23 7.65
C THR A 517 2.29 -38.34 7.21
N ALA A 518 3.10 -38.85 8.13
CA ALA A 518 3.92 -40.04 7.92
C ALA A 518 3.90 -40.94 9.17
N GLY A 519 3.27 -42.12 9.06
CA GLY A 519 3.10 -43.08 10.14
C GLY A 519 2.11 -42.60 11.20
N LYS A 520 2.58 -42.40 12.44
CA LYS A 520 1.72 -41.97 13.59
C LYS A 520 1.73 -40.47 13.85
N GLY A 521 2.37 -39.68 13.00
CA GLY A 521 2.56 -38.25 13.27
C GLY A 521 2.69 -37.40 12.02
N TRP A 522 2.75 -36.10 12.25
CA TRP A 522 3.03 -35.13 11.20
C TRP A 522 4.52 -34.91 11.08
N VAL A 523 4.97 -34.73 9.84
CA VAL A 523 6.35 -34.42 9.50
C VAL A 523 6.40 -33.16 8.64
N LYS A 524 7.43 -32.36 8.86
CA LYS A 524 7.82 -31.24 8.00
C LYS A 524 9.13 -31.63 7.32
N PHE A 525 9.18 -31.42 6.02
CA PHE A 525 10.38 -31.70 5.23
C PHE A 525 10.82 -30.46 4.46
N ASP A 526 12.13 -30.25 4.40
CA ASP A 526 12.78 -29.19 3.63
C ASP A 526 13.97 -29.80 2.86
N LEU A 527 14.03 -29.54 1.56
CA LEU A 527 15.19 -29.77 0.71
C LEU A 527 15.72 -28.42 0.30
N ALA A 528 16.96 -28.10 0.66
CA ALA A 528 17.63 -26.89 0.20
C ALA A 528 19.14 -27.09 0.12
N GLY A 529 19.78 -26.50 -0.88
CA GLY A 529 21.24 -26.63 -1.07
C GLY A 529 21.70 -28.09 -1.24
N GLY A 530 20.87 -28.93 -1.87
CA GLY A 530 21.16 -30.36 -2.11
C GLY A 530 21.03 -31.27 -0.87
N ARG A 531 20.53 -30.76 0.27
CA ARG A 531 20.34 -31.56 1.50
C ARG A 531 18.87 -31.63 1.89
N ALA A 532 18.37 -32.85 2.07
CA ALA A 532 17.03 -33.12 2.56
C ALA A 532 17.01 -33.24 4.08
N THR A 533 16.02 -32.65 4.73
CA THR A 533 15.76 -32.76 6.16
C THR A 533 14.29 -33.10 6.38
N VAL A 534 14.03 -34.00 7.34
CA VAL A 534 12.67 -34.36 7.76
C VAL A 534 12.64 -34.32 9.29
N ALA A 535 11.67 -33.61 9.85
CA ALA A 535 11.50 -33.44 11.28
C ALA A 535 10.02 -33.61 11.68
N ALA A 536 9.77 -33.95 12.95
CA ALA A 536 8.41 -33.99 13.49
C ALA A 536 7.77 -32.59 13.44
N HIS A 537 6.49 -32.54 13.08
CA HIS A 537 5.69 -31.31 12.99
C HIS A 537 4.42 -31.46 13.84
N VAL A 538 3.92 -30.36 14.37
CA VAL A 538 2.60 -30.30 15.01
C VAL A 538 1.75 -29.36 14.17
N PRO A 539 0.68 -29.84 13.53
CA PRO A 539 -0.14 -29.02 12.64
C PRO A 539 -0.85 -27.93 13.43
N GLN A 540 -0.95 -26.73 12.86
CA GLN A 540 -1.70 -25.61 13.45
C GLN A 540 -3.03 -25.41 12.72
N GLY A 541 -4.15 -25.43 13.45
CA GLY A 541 -5.49 -25.26 12.87
C GLY A 541 -5.87 -26.36 11.86
N ASP A 542 -6.48 -25.98 10.74
CA ASP A 542 -6.90 -26.89 9.66
C ASP A 542 -5.80 -27.08 8.59
N GLU A 543 -4.53 -27.19 9.01
CA GLU A 543 -3.41 -27.44 8.10
C GLU A 543 -3.58 -28.77 7.35
N ALA A 544 -3.44 -28.73 6.02
CA ALA A 544 -3.54 -29.90 5.15
C ALA A 544 -2.16 -30.30 4.56
N PRO A 545 -1.90 -31.60 4.34
CA PRO A 545 -0.66 -32.08 3.74
C PRO A 545 -0.41 -31.47 2.36
N ARG A 546 0.78 -30.90 2.14
CA ARG A 546 1.15 -30.23 0.89
C ARG A 546 2.67 -30.20 0.70
N ALA A 547 3.09 -30.18 -0.57
CA ALA A 547 4.47 -29.94 -0.98
C ALA A 547 4.54 -28.76 -1.96
N LEU A 548 5.65 -28.04 -1.90
CA LEU A 548 6.06 -26.98 -2.81
C LEU A 548 7.50 -27.25 -3.23
N ALA A 549 7.78 -27.25 -4.53
CA ALA A 549 9.12 -27.31 -5.10
C ALA A 549 9.38 -26.04 -5.95
N ILE A 550 10.62 -25.56 -5.91
CA ILE A 550 11.10 -24.41 -6.70
C ILE A 550 12.40 -24.82 -7.38
N GLY A 551 12.56 -24.53 -8.66
CA GLY A 551 13.79 -24.84 -9.39
C GLY A 551 13.74 -24.49 -10.87
N LEU A 552 14.71 -24.99 -11.65
CA LEU A 552 14.84 -24.73 -13.08
C LEU A 552 14.48 -25.98 -13.90
N GLY A 553 13.66 -25.83 -14.94
CA GLY A 553 13.27 -26.93 -15.83
C GLY A 553 12.60 -28.08 -15.08
N LEU A 554 11.62 -27.76 -14.23
CA LEU A 554 10.97 -28.74 -13.36
C LEU A 554 10.09 -29.71 -14.16
N ASP A 555 10.36 -31.01 -14.06
CA ASP A 555 9.44 -32.06 -14.52
C ASP A 555 8.31 -32.23 -13.49
N ARG A 556 7.29 -31.38 -13.64
CA ARG A 556 6.13 -31.31 -12.75
C ARG A 556 5.40 -32.65 -12.60
N ALA A 557 5.34 -33.44 -13.66
CA ALA A 557 4.68 -34.74 -13.65
C ALA A 557 5.50 -35.76 -12.86
N GLY A 558 6.82 -35.79 -13.09
CA GLY A 558 7.72 -36.64 -12.35
C GLY A 558 7.83 -36.31 -10.86
N ILE A 559 7.82 -35.02 -10.49
CA ILE A 559 7.78 -34.60 -9.07
C ILE A 559 6.48 -35.07 -8.41
N ALA A 560 5.33 -34.93 -9.09
CA ALA A 560 4.06 -35.42 -8.58
C ALA A 560 4.04 -36.95 -8.40
N ASP A 561 4.54 -37.69 -9.40
CA ASP A 561 4.63 -39.16 -9.36
C ASP A 561 5.59 -39.62 -8.24
N ALA A 562 6.68 -38.89 -7.99
CA ALA A 562 7.63 -39.18 -6.91
C ALA A 562 7.00 -39.06 -5.52
N PHE A 563 6.22 -37.99 -5.26
CA PHE A 563 5.50 -37.84 -3.99
C PHE A 563 4.33 -38.82 -3.87
N LEU A 564 3.66 -39.16 -4.98
CA LEU A 564 2.59 -40.15 -4.97
C LEU A 564 3.10 -41.56 -4.65
N ALA A 565 4.30 -41.91 -5.13
CA ALA A 565 4.93 -43.20 -4.84
C ALA A 565 5.25 -43.38 -3.34
N CYS A 566 5.32 -42.29 -2.57
CA CYS A 566 5.49 -42.32 -1.12
C CYS A 566 4.25 -42.84 -0.39
N THR A 567 3.06 -42.80 -0.97
CA THR A 567 1.83 -43.29 -0.33
C THR A 567 1.70 -44.83 -0.52
N PRO A 568 1.62 -45.63 0.56
CA PRO A 568 1.43 -47.07 0.45
C PRO A 568 0.09 -47.42 -0.23
N GLY A 569 0.13 -48.24 -1.28
CA GLY A 569 -1.08 -48.75 -1.95
C GLY A 569 -1.78 -47.77 -2.91
N ALA A 570 -1.14 -46.67 -3.30
CA ALA A 570 -1.70 -45.73 -4.26
C ALA A 570 -1.88 -46.38 -5.65
N ASP A 571 -3.12 -46.46 -6.12
CA ASP A 571 -3.45 -46.78 -7.51
C ASP A 571 -3.09 -45.56 -8.39
N ARG A 572 -2.17 -45.77 -9.34
CA ARG A 572 -1.54 -44.70 -10.14
C ARG A 572 -2.56 -43.93 -10.98
N ASP A 573 -3.67 -44.55 -11.34
CA ASP A 573 -4.71 -43.96 -12.20
C ASP A 573 -5.74 -43.13 -11.41
N ALA A 574 -6.11 -43.53 -10.19
CA ALA A 574 -7.08 -42.80 -9.36
C ALA A 574 -6.52 -41.47 -8.82
N ALA A 575 -5.23 -41.43 -8.49
CA ALA A 575 -4.57 -40.23 -7.99
C ALA A 575 -4.32 -39.18 -9.08
N ARG A 576 -3.95 -39.60 -10.31
CA ARG A 576 -3.76 -38.68 -11.45
C ARG A 576 -5.04 -37.90 -11.80
N VAL A 577 -6.20 -38.55 -11.71
CA VAL A 577 -7.51 -37.90 -11.93
C VAL A 577 -7.85 -36.91 -10.80
N ALA A 578 -7.52 -37.25 -9.55
CA ALA A 578 -7.74 -36.36 -8.39
C ALA A 578 -6.81 -35.12 -8.41
N THR A 579 -5.54 -35.28 -8.79
CA THR A 579 -4.58 -34.17 -8.93
C THR A 579 -4.94 -33.26 -10.09
N ALA A 580 -5.38 -33.81 -11.23
CA ALA A 580 -5.86 -33.03 -12.37
C ALA A 580 -7.14 -32.24 -12.04
N ALA A 581 -8.11 -32.86 -11.34
CA ALA A 581 -9.34 -32.19 -10.93
C ALA A 581 -9.14 -31.13 -9.83
N ALA A 582 -8.10 -31.27 -9.00
CA ALA A 582 -7.72 -30.26 -8.01
C ALA A 582 -6.97 -29.08 -8.64
N LEU A 583 -6.13 -29.33 -9.67
CA LEU A 583 -5.47 -28.30 -10.47
C LEU A 583 -6.48 -27.43 -11.23
N ASP A 584 -7.53 -28.04 -11.80
CA ASP A 584 -8.58 -27.32 -12.53
C ASP A 584 -9.42 -26.42 -11.61
N ARG A 585 -9.66 -26.82 -10.35
CA ARG A 585 -10.35 -25.96 -9.36
C ARG A 585 -9.47 -24.86 -8.79
N ALA A 586 -8.16 -25.07 -8.70
CA ALA A 586 -7.21 -24.08 -8.20
C ALA A 586 -6.87 -23.00 -9.25
N PHE A 587 -6.91 -23.33 -10.55
CA PHE A 587 -6.52 -22.44 -11.64
C PHE A 587 -7.66 -22.04 -12.61
N GLY A 588 -8.85 -22.65 -12.50
CA GLY A 588 -10.00 -22.39 -13.37
C GLY A 588 -10.69 -21.03 -13.20
N SER A 589 -10.29 -20.17 -12.26
CA SER A 589 -10.81 -18.78 -12.17
C SER A 589 -9.89 -17.72 -12.79
N ALA A 590 -8.74 -18.13 -13.36
CA ALA A 590 -7.76 -17.23 -13.94
C ALA A 590 -7.40 -17.62 -15.39
N ASN A 591 -8.40 -17.80 -16.26
CA ASN A 591 -8.24 -17.58 -17.72
C ASN A 591 -9.58 -17.65 -18.46
N GLY A 592 -10.37 -16.58 -18.35
CA GLY A 592 -11.46 -16.34 -19.28
C GLY A 592 -10.94 -15.67 -20.56
N ARG A 593 -10.38 -16.47 -21.50
CA ARG A 593 -10.42 -16.22 -22.96
C ARG A 593 -9.65 -17.31 -23.74
N SER A 594 -10.43 -18.02 -24.56
CA SER A 594 -10.05 -18.62 -25.86
C SER A 594 -9.07 -19.81 -25.88
N ALA A 595 -9.63 -21.02 -26.02
CA ALA A 595 -9.11 -22.04 -26.93
C ALA A 595 -10.24 -23.01 -27.34
N ARG A 596 -11.07 -22.61 -28.32
CA ARG A 596 -11.80 -23.56 -29.18
C ARG A 596 -10.97 -23.77 -30.44
N ALA A 597 -10.28 -24.90 -30.52
CA ALA A 597 -9.85 -25.56 -31.76
C ALA A 597 -9.52 -27.00 -31.33
N GLY A 598 -10.27 -28.03 -31.70
CA GLY A 598 -10.53 -28.40 -33.09
C GLY A 598 -9.47 -29.43 -33.49
N LEU A 599 -9.62 -30.65 -32.99
CA LEU A 599 -8.89 -31.83 -33.45
C LEU A 599 -9.15 -32.05 -34.94
N HIS A 600 -8.13 -32.04 -35.78
CA HIS A 600 -7.95 -33.03 -36.86
C HIS A 600 -6.50 -33.02 -37.40
N PRO A 601 -5.97 -34.17 -37.87
CA PRO A 601 -4.54 -34.36 -38.15
C PRO A 601 -4.21 -34.36 -39.66
N LEU A 602 -2.90 -34.43 -39.94
CA LEU A 602 -2.22 -34.85 -41.18
C LEU A 602 -1.79 -33.74 -42.17
N GLY A 603 -0.49 -33.74 -42.45
CA GLY A 603 0.03 -33.65 -43.82
C GLY A 603 0.97 -32.48 -44.13
N CYS A 604 2.23 -32.83 -44.45
CA CYS A 604 3.18 -32.23 -45.42
C CYS A 604 3.15 -30.70 -45.61
N GLY A 605 4.23 -29.93 -45.47
CA GLY A 605 5.56 -30.12 -46.05
C GLY A 605 5.92 -28.89 -46.90
N CYS A 606 7.19 -28.47 -46.85
CA CYS A 606 7.89 -27.59 -47.83
C CYS A 606 7.53 -26.07 -47.84
N THR A 607 8.40 -25.20 -47.33
CA THR A 607 9.52 -24.43 -47.98
C THR A 607 9.14 -23.05 -48.53
N ASP A 608 9.81 -22.04 -47.95
CA ASP A 608 10.45 -20.86 -48.58
C ASP A 608 9.70 -19.82 -49.44
N HIS A 609 10.10 -18.57 -49.15
CA HIS A 609 10.21 -17.35 -49.98
C HIS A 609 9.08 -16.30 -50.02
N ALA A 610 9.38 -15.20 -49.31
CA ALA A 610 9.48 -13.81 -49.77
C ALA A 610 8.20 -12.96 -50.04
N PRO A 611 8.30 -11.63 -49.85
CA PRO A 611 7.16 -10.74 -49.62
C PRO A 611 6.82 -9.87 -50.83
N GLY A 612 5.53 -9.50 -50.93
CA GLY A 612 5.09 -8.33 -51.68
C GLY A 612 4.00 -8.61 -52.71
N MET A 613 2.75 -8.29 -52.37
CA MET A 613 1.82 -7.68 -53.32
C MET A 613 0.62 -7.05 -52.62
N SER A 614 0.23 -5.93 -53.21
CA SER A 614 -0.84 -4.99 -52.89
C SER A 614 -2.20 -5.63 -52.59
N CYS A 615 -2.84 -5.18 -51.49
CA CYS A 615 -4.26 -5.38 -51.26
C CYS A 615 -5.06 -4.25 -51.92
N ASP A 616 -5.65 -4.54 -53.08
CA ASP A 616 -6.77 -3.79 -53.63
C ASP A 616 -8.02 -4.67 -53.59
N GLY A 617 -9.08 -4.17 -52.95
CA GLY A 617 -10.45 -4.42 -53.42
C GLY A 617 -11.38 -5.31 -52.58
N VAL A 618 -12.40 -4.64 -52.01
CA VAL A 618 -13.85 -5.04 -51.99
C VAL A 618 -14.28 -6.06 -50.90
N PRO A 619 -15.50 -6.01 -50.32
CA PRO A 619 -16.25 -4.91 -49.70
C PRO A 619 -16.86 -5.29 -48.31
N ALA A 620 -17.53 -4.33 -47.68
CA ALA A 620 -18.43 -4.57 -46.55
C ALA A 620 -19.71 -5.32 -46.98
N ILE A 621 -20.10 -6.36 -46.22
CA ILE A 621 -21.49 -6.85 -46.09
C ILE A 621 -21.73 -7.25 -44.62
N ALA A 622 -22.93 -6.93 -44.18
CA ALA A 622 -23.48 -6.93 -42.83
C ALA A 622 -23.94 -8.30 -42.31
N ALA A 623 -24.22 -8.30 -41.01
CA ALA A 623 -25.20 -9.11 -40.26
C ALA A 623 -24.95 -10.62 -40.10
N GLU A 624 -24.66 -11.05 -38.88
CA GLU A 624 -25.66 -11.57 -37.91
C GLU A 624 -25.11 -11.51 -36.47
#